data_AF-A0A662AM40-F1
#
_entry.id   AF-A0A662AM40-F1
#
_cell.length_a   1.000
_cell.length_b   1.000
_cell.length_c   1.000
_cell.angle_alpha   90.00
_cell.angle_beta   90.00
_cell.angle_gamma   90.00
#
_symmetry.space_group_name_H-M   'P 1'
#
loop_
_entity.id
_entity.type
_entity.pdbx_description
1 polymer ?
#
loop_
_entity_poly.entity_id
_entity_poly.type
_entity_poly.pdbx_seq_one_letter_code
_entity_poly.pdbx_strand_id
1 'polypeptide(L)'
;MMLKLNFLNNNAAPETIFLSVDDHTLSPYRENMNNRSRSIHFCDRYLYKQFYGQEYLSYIFEKYCYPYLPLLNTNNSKLFYSFLTSFFKVKKLDEDSTSQFADLSYEQKIKSCKDRMQYQFPQDNKDKNLKCFNESLLQIISFCKNNNITLIGVKFPLAKNYIEVLGDKSYHADIFAKKQGVKIIDLKNIFISRDPLFTNPDHLNKMGSKEFVFQLAKKCNADNISCIVRNP
;
A
#
# COMPACT_ATOMS: atom_id res chain seq x y z
N MET A 1 3.87 -2.63 -8.36
CA MET A 1 2.53 -2.02 -8.58
C MET A 1 2.09 -2.10 -10.04
N MET A 2 2.98 -1.85 -11.01
CA MET A 2 2.67 -1.91 -12.45
C MET A 2 1.93 -3.17 -12.92
N LEU A 3 2.27 -4.35 -12.40
CA LEU A 3 1.56 -5.59 -12.75
C LEU A 3 0.06 -5.54 -12.40
N LYS A 4 -0.28 -5.03 -11.21
CA LYS A 4 -1.67 -4.86 -10.79
C LYS A 4 -2.40 -3.83 -11.64
N LEU A 5 -1.71 -2.76 -12.01
CA LEU A 5 -2.27 -1.69 -12.83
C LEU A 5 -2.62 -2.19 -14.24
N ASN A 6 -1.71 -2.96 -14.87
CA ASN A 6 -1.98 -3.61 -16.15
C ASN A 6 -3.18 -4.57 -16.04
N PHE A 7 -3.21 -5.39 -14.99
CA PHE A 7 -4.33 -6.29 -14.75
C PHE A 7 -5.66 -5.54 -14.61
N LEU A 8 -5.72 -4.47 -13.81
CA LEU A 8 -6.92 -3.66 -13.64
C LEU A 8 -7.37 -3.02 -14.95
N ASN A 9 -6.44 -2.45 -15.72
CA ASN A 9 -6.75 -1.87 -17.03
C ASN A 9 -7.43 -2.88 -17.96
N ASN A 10 -6.88 -4.09 -18.03
CA ASN A 10 -7.36 -5.12 -18.95
C ASN A 10 -8.65 -5.81 -18.50
N ASN A 11 -8.99 -5.78 -17.21
CA ASN A 11 -10.12 -6.55 -16.67
C ASN A 11 -11.27 -5.68 -16.12
N ALA A 12 -10.99 -4.43 -15.76
CA ALA A 12 -11.95 -3.56 -15.09
C ALA A 12 -12.06 -2.16 -15.71
N ALA A 13 -11.15 -1.77 -16.63
CA ALA A 13 -11.13 -0.47 -17.31
C ALA A 13 -11.43 0.72 -16.35
N PRO A 14 -10.63 0.91 -15.29
CA PRO A 14 -10.95 1.90 -14.27
C PRO A 14 -10.84 3.32 -14.82
N GLU A 15 -11.84 4.15 -14.55
CA GLU A 15 -11.79 5.58 -14.88
C GLU A 15 -10.83 6.36 -13.97
N THR A 16 -10.74 5.94 -12.70
CA THR A 16 -9.97 6.62 -11.66
C THR A 16 -9.20 5.63 -10.81
N ILE A 17 -7.96 5.96 -10.48
CA ILE A 17 -7.10 5.21 -9.57
C ILE A 17 -6.61 6.13 -8.46
N PHE A 18 -6.76 5.64 -7.22
CA PHE A 18 -6.17 6.26 -6.04
C PHE A 18 -4.83 5.59 -5.71
N LEU A 19 -3.81 6.41 -5.53
CA LEU A 19 -2.47 5.99 -5.19
C LEU A 19 -2.03 6.63 -3.88
N SER A 20 -1.57 5.83 -2.91
CA SER A 20 -0.93 6.35 -1.70
C SER A 20 0.32 7.17 -2.08
N VAL A 21 0.43 8.38 -1.55
CA VAL A 21 1.60 9.28 -1.71
C VAL A 21 2.05 9.85 -0.36
N ASP A 22 1.95 9.03 0.68
CA ASP A 22 2.45 9.30 2.03
C ASP A 22 3.95 9.62 2.05
N ASP A 23 4.41 10.25 3.13
CA ASP A 23 5.79 10.72 3.29
C ASP A 23 6.84 9.60 3.16
N HIS A 24 6.45 8.36 3.43
CA HIS A 24 7.32 7.18 3.34
C HIS A 24 7.07 6.31 2.08
N THR A 25 6.22 6.75 1.14
CA THR A 25 5.79 5.93 -0.02
C THR A 25 6.95 5.46 -0.87
N LEU A 26 7.94 6.32 -1.08
CA LEU A 26 9.13 6.04 -1.89
C LEU A 26 10.31 5.57 -1.03
N SER A 27 10.04 5.05 0.17
CA SER A 27 11.08 4.57 1.06
C SER A 27 11.65 3.20 0.61
N PRO A 28 12.97 2.97 0.77
CA PRO A 28 13.62 1.68 0.53
C PRO A 28 12.98 0.47 1.19
N TYR A 29 12.36 0.63 2.36
CA TYR A 29 11.74 -0.51 3.05
C TYR A 29 10.64 -1.18 2.22
N ARG A 30 10.00 -0.42 1.31
CA ARG A 30 8.94 -0.92 0.42
C ARG A 30 9.44 -2.00 -0.54
N GLU A 31 10.73 -2.01 -0.86
CA GLU A 31 11.33 -3.05 -1.70
C GLU A 31 11.49 -4.36 -0.93
N ASN A 32 11.98 -4.29 0.32
CA ASN A 32 12.10 -5.47 1.18
C ASN A 32 10.74 -6.07 1.54
N MET A 33 9.69 -5.24 1.58
CA MET A 33 8.30 -5.64 1.80
C MET A 33 7.54 -5.85 0.50
N ASN A 34 8.22 -5.89 -0.65
CA ASN A 34 7.53 -6.06 -1.90
C ASN A 34 6.89 -7.47 -1.94
N ASN A 35 5.62 -7.51 -2.32
CA ASN A 35 4.90 -8.78 -2.44
C ASN A 35 5.14 -9.36 -3.83
N ARG A 36 6.42 -9.54 -4.23
CA ARG A 36 6.78 -10.02 -5.57
C ARG A 36 6.08 -11.33 -5.90
N SER A 37 6.21 -12.33 -5.01
CA SER A 37 5.56 -13.64 -5.17
C SER A 37 4.04 -13.54 -5.39
N ARG A 38 3.36 -12.65 -4.66
CA ARG A 38 1.91 -12.43 -4.82
C ARG A 38 1.57 -11.64 -6.08
N SER A 39 2.48 -10.80 -6.56
CA SER A 39 2.25 -9.95 -7.73
C SER A 39 2.25 -10.72 -9.04
N ILE A 40 2.89 -11.91 -9.05
CA ILE A 40 2.94 -12.83 -10.20
C ILE A 40 1.53 -13.32 -10.60
N HIS A 41 0.57 -13.36 -9.67
CA HIS A 41 -0.80 -13.72 -9.99
C HIS A 41 -1.48 -12.73 -10.95
N PHE A 42 -1.04 -11.46 -10.98
CA PHE A 42 -1.60 -10.42 -11.84
C PHE A 42 -0.90 -10.30 -13.20
N CYS A 43 0.16 -11.07 -13.46
CA CYS A 43 0.88 -11.00 -14.73
C CYS A 43 0.63 -12.24 -15.59
N ASP A 44 0.55 -12.04 -16.89
CA ASP A 44 0.71 -13.12 -17.87
C ASP A 44 2.21 -13.38 -18.13
N ARG A 45 2.48 -14.32 -19.05
CA ARG A 45 3.84 -14.68 -19.45
C ARG A 45 4.62 -13.49 -20.04
N TYR A 46 3.95 -12.67 -20.85
CA TYR A 46 4.60 -11.56 -21.55
C TYR A 46 5.07 -10.49 -20.55
N LEU A 47 4.16 -10.06 -19.67
CA LEU A 47 4.47 -9.13 -18.59
C LEU A 47 5.51 -9.70 -17.64
N TYR A 48 5.45 -10.99 -17.30
CA TYR A 48 6.45 -11.62 -16.45
C TYR A 48 7.86 -11.52 -17.06
N LYS A 49 8.00 -11.85 -18.36
CA LYS A 49 9.29 -11.72 -19.07
C LYS A 49 9.76 -10.26 -19.10
N GLN A 50 8.86 -9.31 -19.35
CA GLN A 50 9.19 -7.89 -19.39
C GLN A 50 9.71 -7.36 -18.04
N PHE A 51 9.07 -7.74 -16.92
CA PHE A 51 9.42 -7.21 -15.60
C PHE A 51 10.54 -7.96 -14.90
N TYR A 52 10.70 -9.27 -15.17
CA TYR A 52 11.65 -10.11 -14.45
C TYR A 52 12.78 -10.66 -15.32
N GLY A 53 12.70 -10.54 -16.64
CA GLY A 53 13.73 -11.03 -17.57
C GLY A 53 13.90 -12.54 -17.57
N GLN A 54 12.93 -13.30 -17.04
CA GLN A 54 13.05 -14.74 -16.83
C GLN A 54 12.28 -15.56 -17.87
N GLU A 55 12.71 -16.82 -18.01
CA GLU A 55 12.20 -17.78 -18.98
C GLU A 55 10.87 -18.43 -18.58
N TYR A 56 10.22 -19.11 -19.54
CA TYR A 56 8.89 -19.68 -19.39
C TYR A 56 8.76 -20.65 -18.20
N LEU A 57 9.76 -21.51 -17.98
CA LEU A 57 9.70 -22.48 -16.88
C LEU A 57 9.71 -21.80 -15.51
N SER A 58 10.48 -20.72 -15.35
CA SER A 58 10.46 -19.93 -14.12
C SER A 58 9.09 -19.30 -13.86
N TYR A 59 8.44 -18.77 -14.91
CA TYR A 59 7.08 -18.26 -14.79
C TYR A 59 6.09 -19.33 -14.30
N ILE A 60 6.11 -20.52 -14.90
CA ILE A 60 5.21 -21.62 -14.50
C ILE A 60 5.48 -22.03 -13.06
N PHE A 61 6.76 -22.23 -12.71
CA PHE A 61 7.14 -22.67 -11.39
C PHE A 61 6.78 -21.63 -10.32
N GLU A 62 7.13 -20.35 -10.52
CA GLU A 62 6.85 -19.28 -9.55
C GLU A 62 5.34 -18.99 -9.40
N LYS A 63 4.55 -19.15 -10.48
CA LYS A 63 3.11 -18.87 -10.45
C LYS A 63 2.27 -20.02 -9.92
N TYR A 64 2.59 -21.26 -10.29
CA TYR A 64 1.73 -22.42 -10.05
C TYR A 64 2.29 -23.42 -9.05
N CYS A 65 3.61 -23.50 -8.85
CA CYS A 65 4.22 -24.49 -7.96
C CYS A 65 4.65 -23.84 -6.63
N TYR A 66 5.46 -22.79 -6.72
CA TYR A 66 6.09 -22.14 -5.57
C TYR A 66 5.13 -21.63 -4.49
N PRO A 67 3.92 -21.09 -4.80
CA PRO A 67 2.98 -20.67 -3.77
C PRO A 67 2.46 -21.81 -2.87
N TYR A 68 2.49 -23.05 -3.36
CA TYR A 68 1.94 -24.23 -2.69
C TYR A 68 3.02 -25.14 -2.07
N LEU A 69 4.28 -24.72 -2.11
CA LEU A 69 5.40 -25.42 -1.48
C LEU A 69 5.81 -24.66 -0.21
N PRO A 70 5.09 -24.83 0.92
CA PRO A 70 5.33 -24.07 2.16
C PRO A 70 6.74 -24.29 2.74
N LEU A 71 7.37 -25.43 2.43
CA LEU A 71 8.75 -25.74 2.82
C LEU A 71 9.78 -24.85 2.13
N LEU A 72 9.48 -24.32 0.94
CA LEU A 72 10.39 -23.45 0.18
C LEU A 72 10.14 -21.96 0.43
N ASN A 73 9.00 -21.60 1.03
CA ASN A 73 8.70 -20.23 1.42
C ASN A 73 7.71 -20.14 2.58
N THR A 74 8.24 -19.89 3.78
CA THR A 74 7.43 -19.72 4.99
C THR A 74 6.50 -18.50 4.91
N ASN A 75 6.73 -17.52 4.04
CA ASN A 75 5.81 -16.39 3.83
C ASN A 75 4.52 -16.80 3.11
N ASN A 76 4.53 -17.92 2.37
CA ASN A 76 3.36 -18.51 1.73
C ASN A 76 2.64 -19.52 2.62
N SER A 77 3.19 -19.86 3.80
CA SER A 77 2.56 -20.79 4.75
C SER A 77 1.12 -20.39 5.09
N LYS A 78 0.82 -19.09 5.17
CA LYS A 78 -0.55 -18.59 5.38
C LYS A 78 -1.48 -18.85 4.20
N LEU A 79 -0.99 -18.79 2.95
CA LEU A 79 -1.78 -19.13 1.76
C LEU A 79 -2.06 -20.62 1.73
N PHE A 80 -1.04 -21.45 2.02
CA PHE A 80 -1.20 -22.89 2.13
C PHE A 80 -2.13 -23.30 3.27
N TYR A 81 -2.00 -22.66 4.45
CA TYR A 81 -2.92 -22.86 5.57
C TYR A 81 -4.34 -22.42 5.21
N SER A 82 -4.51 -21.28 4.52
CA SER A 82 -5.82 -20.84 4.03
C SER A 82 -6.42 -21.82 3.03
N PHE A 83 -5.61 -22.41 2.16
CA PHE A 83 -6.01 -23.46 1.23
C PHE A 83 -6.44 -24.71 1.99
N LEU A 84 -5.63 -25.22 2.92
CA LEU A 84 -6.02 -26.39 3.73
C LEU A 84 -7.29 -26.12 4.55
N THR A 85 -7.37 -24.99 5.24
CA THR A 85 -8.56 -24.64 6.05
C THR A 85 -9.81 -24.43 5.22
N SER A 86 -9.70 -24.01 3.95
CA SER A 86 -10.86 -23.96 3.04
C SER A 86 -11.37 -25.35 2.67
N PHE A 87 -10.48 -26.36 2.55
CA PHE A 87 -10.88 -27.76 2.43
C PHE A 87 -11.53 -28.30 3.71
N PHE A 88 -11.04 -27.91 4.88
CA PHE A 88 -11.50 -28.45 6.17
C PHE A 88 -12.63 -27.64 6.85
N LYS A 89 -13.20 -26.61 6.21
CA LYS A 89 -14.26 -25.72 6.76
C LYS A 89 -13.99 -25.27 8.21
N VAL A 90 -12.73 -25.03 8.56
CA VAL A 90 -12.37 -24.58 9.91
C VAL A 90 -12.87 -23.14 10.08
N LYS A 91 -13.81 -22.92 11.01
CA LYS A 91 -14.23 -21.56 11.38
C LYS A 91 -13.00 -20.79 11.88
N LYS A 92 -12.66 -19.67 11.22
CA LYS A 92 -11.70 -18.72 11.77
C LYS A 92 -12.29 -18.15 13.06
N LEU A 93 -11.56 -18.30 14.16
CA LEU A 93 -11.72 -17.43 15.32
C LEU A 93 -11.19 -16.06 14.89
N ASP A 94 -12.05 -15.05 14.91
CA ASP A 94 -11.62 -13.67 14.72
C ASP A 94 -10.79 -13.28 15.96
N GLU A 95 -9.46 -13.34 15.82
CA GLU A 95 -8.55 -12.74 16.80
C GLU A 95 -8.63 -11.22 16.68
N ASP A 96 -9.61 -10.63 17.37
CA ASP A 96 -9.79 -9.18 17.48
C ASP A 96 -9.07 -8.59 18.71
N SER A 97 -8.10 -9.35 19.29
CA SER A 97 -7.51 -9.05 20.60
C SER A 97 -6.09 -8.50 20.57
N THR A 98 -5.63 -7.90 19.47
CA THR A 98 -4.42 -7.06 19.52
C THR A 98 -4.76 -5.72 20.16
N SER A 99 -4.08 -5.35 21.25
CA SER A 99 -4.22 -4.04 21.92
C SER A 99 -4.29 -2.91 20.88
N GLN A 100 -5.33 -2.09 20.94
CA GLN A 100 -5.45 -0.98 19.99
C GLN A 100 -4.38 0.06 20.29
N PHE A 101 -3.99 0.84 19.27
CA PHE A 101 -3.01 1.91 19.48
C PHE A 101 -3.44 2.88 20.58
N ALA A 102 -4.76 3.10 20.72
CA ALA A 102 -5.35 3.91 21.76
C ALA A 102 -5.04 3.44 23.19
N ASP A 103 -4.91 2.13 23.40
CA ASP A 103 -4.73 1.50 24.72
C ASP A 103 -3.29 1.61 25.23
N LEU A 104 -2.35 2.00 24.36
CA LEU A 104 -0.94 2.13 24.71
C LEU A 104 -0.71 3.38 25.57
N SER A 105 0.21 3.25 26.54
CA SER A 105 0.72 4.41 27.28
C SER A 105 1.44 5.38 26.34
N TYR A 106 1.60 6.64 26.76
CA TYR A 106 2.33 7.64 25.97
C TYR A 106 3.74 7.16 25.58
N GLU A 107 4.49 6.60 26.52
CA GLU A 107 5.83 6.07 26.27
C GLU A 107 5.82 4.93 25.24
N GLN A 108 4.85 4.02 25.32
CA GLN A 108 4.67 2.93 24.37
C GLN A 108 4.32 3.46 22.97
N LYS A 109 3.44 4.45 22.86
CA LYS A 109 3.10 5.11 21.60
C LYS A 109 4.33 5.75 20.96
N ILE A 110 5.10 6.51 21.74
CA ILE A 110 6.32 7.16 21.26
C ILE A 110 7.36 6.13 20.82
N LYS A 111 7.56 5.06 21.59
CA LYS A 111 8.44 3.95 21.20
C LYS A 111 7.99 3.33 19.87
N SER A 112 6.72 2.95 19.76
CA SER A 112 6.14 2.39 18.53
C SER A 112 6.33 3.32 17.32
N CYS A 113 6.13 4.63 17.50
CA CYS A 113 6.36 5.64 16.48
C CYS A 113 7.84 5.72 16.05
N LYS A 114 8.78 5.69 17.01
CA LYS A 114 10.22 5.71 16.72
C LYS A 114 10.69 4.46 16.00
N ASP A 115 10.24 3.29 16.44
CA ASP A 115 10.55 2.00 15.80
C ASP A 115 10.03 2.00 14.35
N ARG A 116 8.80 2.48 14.14
CA ARG A 116 8.20 2.66 12.81
C ARG A 116 9.01 3.63 11.95
N MET A 117 9.42 4.76 12.51
CA MET A 117 10.24 5.76 11.81
C MET A 117 11.60 5.22 11.38
N GLN A 118 12.29 4.49 12.24
CA GLN A 118 13.59 3.90 11.91
C GLN A 118 13.47 2.92 10.75
N TYR A 119 12.40 2.12 10.73
CA TYR A 119 12.12 1.20 9.64
C TYR A 119 11.74 1.92 8.34
N GLN A 120 10.93 2.98 8.43
CA GLN A 120 10.44 3.70 7.25
C GLN A 120 11.43 4.72 6.68
N PHE A 121 12.39 5.19 7.46
CA PHE A 121 13.38 6.19 7.05
C PHE A 121 14.79 5.74 7.42
N PRO A 122 15.27 4.62 6.85
CA PRO A 122 16.63 4.15 7.12
C PRO A 122 17.66 5.20 6.66
N GLN A 123 18.78 5.29 7.38
CA GLN A 123 19.82 6.28 7.07
C GLN A 123 20.63 5.90 5.81
N ASP A 124 20.72 4.60 5.49
CA ASP A 124 21.57 4.09 4.42
C ASP A 124 20.85 4.03 3.06
N ASN A 125 21.60 4.23 1.97
CA ASN A 125 21.16 4.04 0.57
C ASN A 125 19.94 4.88 0.11
N LYS A 126 19.77 6.10 0.63
CA LYS A 126 18.65 6.99 0.25
C LYS A 126 18.63 7.29 -1.24
N ASP A 127 19.76 7.63 -1.85
CA ASP A 127 19.78 8.22 -3.19
C ASP A 127 19.50 7.22 -4.33
N LYS A 128 20.11 6.03 -4.28
CA LYS A 128 19.95 5.01 -5.34
C LYS A 128 18.53 4.48 -5.41
N ASN A 129 17.93 4.20 -4.24
CA ASN A 129 16.58 3.66 -4.16
C ASN A 129 15.53 4.71 -4.52
N LEU A 130 15.73 5.97 -4.10
CA LEU A 130 14.81 7.06 -4.41
C LEU A 130 14.67 7.29 -5.92
N LYS A 131 15.77 7.20 -6.68
CA LYS A 131 15.72 7.30 -8.15
C LYS A 131 14.83 6.20 -8.75
N CYS A 132 15.04 4.93 -8.39
CA CYS A 132 14.25 3.83 -8.92
C CYS A 132 12.75 3.93 -8.56
N PHE A 133 12.43 4.40 -7.35
CA PHE A 133 11.03 4.61 -6.96
C PHE A 133 10.39 5.79 -7.68
N ASN A 134 11.13 6.87 -7.92
CA ASN A 134 10.65 7.99 -8.75
C ASN A 134 10.39 7.54 -10.18
N GLU A 135 11.29 6.76 -10.78
CA GLU A 135 11.09 6.16 -12.11
C GLU A 135 9.85 5.26 -12.14
N SER A 136 9.67 4.44 -11.10
CA SER A 136 8.47 3.60 -10.96
C SER A 136 7.20 4.46 -10.90
N LEU A 137 7.19 5.52 -10.08
CA LEU A 137 6.06 6.45 -9.96
C LEU A 137 5.77 7.15 -11.29
N LEU A 138 6.80 7.56 -12.03
CA LEU A 138 6.64 8.11 -13.39
C LEU A 138 6.01 7.09 -14.34
N GLN A 139 6.44 5.83 -14.32
CA GLN A 139 5.84 4.78 -15.15
C GLN A 139 4.34 4.62 -14.86
N ILE A 140 3.95 4.67 -13.59
CA ILE A 140 2.54 4.60 -13.18
C ILE A 140 1.75 5.81 -13.70
N ILE A 141 2.30 7.01 -13.55
CA ILE A 141 1.68 8.26 -14.02
C ILE A 141 1.51 8.22 -15.54
N SER A 142 2.57 7.88 -16.27
CA SER A 142 2.54 7.77 -17.73
C SER A 142 1.58 6.70 -18.21
N PHE A 143 1.53 5.54 -17.53
CA PHE A 143 0.56 4.49 -17.84
C PHE A 143 -0.87 5.02 -17.71
N CYS A 144 -1.20 5.69 -16.60
CA CYS A 144 -2.55 6.21 -16.39
C CYS A 144 -2.91 7.26 -17.46
N LYS A 145 -2.00 8.19 -17.76
CA LYS A 145 -2.19 9.20 -18.83
C LYS A 145 -2.45 8.55 -20.19
N ASN A 146 -1.63 7.57 -20.58
CA ASN A 146 -1.73 6.91 -21.88
C ASN A 146 -3.01 6.07 -22.03
N ASN A 147 -3.64 5.67 -20.93
CA ASN A 147 -4.88 4.90 -20.92
C ASN A 147 -6.11 5.74 -20.52
N ASN A 148 -5.99 7.08 -20.49
CA ASN A 148 -7.06 8.00 -20.07
C ASN A 148 -7.62 7.69 -18.67
N ILE A 149 -6.78 7.19 -17.76
CA ILE A 149 -7.12 6.92 -16.37
C ILE A 149 -6.75 8.13 -15.52
N THR A 150 -7.71 8.65 -14.76
CA THR A 150 -7.45 9.71 -13.78
C THR A 150 -6.68 9.15 -12.59
N LEU A 151 -5.47 9.65 -12.36
CA LEU A 151 -4.67 9.28 -11.20
C LEU A 151 -4.79 10.37 -10.11
N ILE A 152 -5.11 9.95 -8.89
CA ILE A 152 -5.20 10.81 -7.72
C ILE A 152 -4.26 10.27 -6.63
N GLY A 153 -3.36 11.11 -6.14
CA GLY A 153 -2.58 10.81 -4.95
C GLY A 153 -3.39 11.02 -3.69
N VAL A 154 -3.26 10.14 -2.70
CA VAL A 154 -3.89 10.27 -1.38
C VAL A 154 -2.83 10.16 -0.29
N LYS A 155 -2.81 11.11 0.66
CA LYS A 155 -2.07 10.96 1.92
C LYS A 155 -3.02 10.48 3.00
N PHE A 156 -2.71 9.34 3.60
CA PHE A 156 -3.53 8.71 4.62
C PHE A 156 -3.35 9.40 5.98
N PRO A 157 -4.38 9.33 6.85
CA PRO A 157 -4.30 9.90 8.19
C PRO A 157 -3.22 9.21 9.01
N LEU A 158 -2.53 10.00 9.85
CA LEU A 158 -1.52 9.50 10.78
C LEU A 158 -1.92 9.85 12.22
N ALA A 159 -1.50 9.02 13.18
CA ALA A 159 -1.70 9.31 14.60
C ALA A 159 -0.86 10.54 15.00
N LYS A 160 -1.34 11.32 15.98
CA LYS A 160 -0.66 12.56 16.43
C LYS A 160 0.78 12.32 16.84
N ASN A 161 1.03 11.31 17.67
CA ASN A 161 2.39 11.00 18.11
C ASN A 161 3.30 10.61 16.93
N TYR A 162 2.74 10.04 15.87
CA TYR A 162 3.52 9.73 14.69
C TYR A 162 3.89 10.97 13.89
N ILE A 163 2.95 11.91 13.74
CA ILE A 163 3.21 13.21 13.11
C ILE A 163 4.32 13.97 13.85
N GLU A 164 4.27 13.97 15.19
CA GLU A 164 5.29 14.60 16.04
C GLU A 164 6.68 13.99 15.85
N VAL A 165 6.79 12.65 15.83
CA VAL A 165 8.09 11.96 15.66
C VAL A 165 8.60 12.03 14.22
N LEU A 166 7.70 12.03 13.24
CA LEU A 166 8.01 12.17 11.81
C LEU A 166 8.70 13.51 11.54
N GLY A 167 8.13 14.61 12.07
CA GLY A 167 8.58 15.97 11.76
C GLY A 167 8.52 16.24 10.25
N ASP A 168 9.61 16.79 9.71
CA ASP A 168 9.71 17.15 8.29
C ASP A 168 10.25 16.01 7.40
N LYS A 169 10.47 14.80 7.94
CA LYS A 169 11.02 13.69 7.16
C LYS A 169 10.01 13.25 6.09
N SER A 170 10.44 13.24 4.83
CA SER A 170 9.63 12.79 3.71
C SER A 170 10.51 12.39 2.54
N TYR A 171 10.04 11.45 1.73
CA TYR A 171 10.58 11.16 0.40
C TYR A 171 9.82 11.92 -0.70
N HIS A 172 8.89 12.80 -0.32
CA HIS A 172 8.24 13.79 -1.19
C HIS A 172 7.52 13.21 -2.43
N ALA A 173 6.90 12.04 -2.27
CA ALA A 173 6.12 11.38 -3.31
C ALA A 173 4.97 12.25 -3.84
N ASP A 174 4.31 12.95 -2.93
CA ASP A 174 3.24 13.90 -3.18
C ASP A 174 3.72 15.10 -4.00
N ILE A 175 4.84 15.73 -3.62
CA ILE A 175 5.43 16.86 -4.35
C ILE A 175 5.85 16.41 -5.74
N PHE A 176 6.49 15.24 -5.85
CA PHE A 176 6.90 14.68 -7.13
C PHE A 176 5.70 14.42 -8.04
N ALA A 177 4.65 13.78 -7.53
CA ALA A 177 3.42 13.52 -8.28
C ALA A 177 2.71 14.82 -8.71
N LYS A 178 2.61 15.83 -7.82
CA LYS A 178 2.04 17.16 -8.14
C LYS A 178 2.75 17.81 -9.32
N LYS A 179 4.09 17.76 -9.37
CA LYS A 179 4.88 18.30 -10.49
C LYS A 179 4.55 17.64 -11.83
N GLN A 180 4.01 16.42 -11.81
CA GLN A 180 3.57 15.70 -13.02
C GLN A 180 2.08 15.92 -13.35
N GLY A 181 1.40 16.82 -12.64
CA GLY A 181 -0.01 17.14 -12.82
C GLY A 181 -0.98 16.20 -12.08
N VAL A 182 -0.48 15.37 -11.16
CA VAL A 182 -1.34 14.49 -10.34
C VAL A 182 -1.99 15.30 -9.24
N LYS A 183 -3.33 15.22 -9.13
CA LYS A 183 -4.08 15.82 -8.03
C LYS A 183 -3.82 15.05 -6.74
N ILE A 184 -3.61 15.76 -5.62
CA ILE A 184 -3.36 15.15 -4.32
C ILE A 184 -4.46 15.53 -3.33
N ILE A 185 -5.06 14.52 -2.71
CA ILE A 185 -5.95 14.65 -1.57
C ILE A 185 -5.15 14.34 -0.31
N ASP A 186 -4.81 15.39 0.44
CA ASP A 186 -4.07 15.26 1.69
C ASP A 186 -5.03 15.14 2.87
N LEU A 187 -5.07 13.94 3.48
CA LEU A 187 -5.86 13.64 4.66
C LEU A 187 -4.98 13.29 5.86
N LYS A 188 -3.69 13.63 5.83
CA LYS A 188 -2.72 13.27 6.89
C LYS A 188 -3.17 13.65 8.30
N ASN A 189 -3.80 14.82 8.45
CA ASN A 189 -4.12 15.40 9.75
C ASN A 189 -5.57 15.22 10.19
N ILE A 190 -6.44 14.56 9.41
CA ILE A 190 -7.89 14.57 9.69
C ILE A 190 -8.28 13.86 10.99
N PHE A 191 -7.44 12.96 11.49
CA PHE A 191 -7.67 12.17 12.71
C PHE A 191 -6.64 12.42 13.81
N ILE A 192 -5.97 13.58 13.80
CA ILE A 192 -4.90 13.88 14.75
C ILE A 192 -5.32 13.67 16.22
N SER A 193 -6.57 13.97 16.58
CA SER A 193 -7.07 13.80 17.95
C SER A 193 -7.91 12.52 18.15
N ARG A 194 -7.76 11.50 17.30
CA ARG A 194 -8.64 10.31 17.27
C ARG A 194 -7.86 8.99 17.28
N ASP A 195 -6.98 8.79 18.26
CA ASP A 195 -6.24 7.54 18.47
C ASP A 195 -7.09 6.26 18.39
N PRO A 196 -8.35 6.20 18.88
CA PRO A 196 -9.21 5.01 18.75
C PRO A 196 -9.55 4.59 17.31
N LEU A 197 -9.16 5.37 16.30
CA LEU A 197 -9.30 4.99 14.88
C LEU A 197 -8.08 4.26 14.32
N PHE A 198 -7.02 4.09 15.11
CA PHE A 198 -5.75 3.54 14.67
C PHE A 198 -5.49 2.15 15.26
N THR A 199 -5.02 1.23 14.41
CA THR A 199 -4.43 -0.03 14.86
C THR A 199 -2.98 0.19 15.29
N ASN A 200 -2.27 1.09 14.61
CA ASN A 200 -0.88 1.46 14.88
C ASN A 200 -0.60 2.89 14.34
N PRO A 201 0.62 3.46 14.47
CA PRO A 201 0.91 4.86 14.13
C PRO A 201 0.48 5.34 12.73
N ASP A 202 0.47 4.45 11.73
CA ASP A 202 0.19 4.76 10.32
C ASP A 202 -0.85 3.82 9.67
N HIS A 203 -1.61 3.05 10.47
CA HIS A 203 -2.69 2.17 9.99
C HIS A 203 -3.98 2.40 10.77
N LEU A 204 -5.06 2.62 10.02
CA LEU A 204 -6.40 2.69 10.57
C LEU A 204 -6.94 1.31 10.93
N ASN A 205 -7.74 1.25 11.98
CA ASN A 205 -8.55 0.07 12.28
C ASN A 205 -9.83 0.06 11.41
N LYS A 206 -10.72 -0.91 11.65
CA LYS A 206 -11.98 -1.05 10.90
C LYS A 206 -12.86 0.19 11.01
N MET A 207 -12.96 0.80 12.19
CA MET A 207 -13.73 2.04 12.39
C MET A 207 -13.07 3.22 11.67
N GLY A 208 -11.75 3.37 11.82
CA GLY A 208 -10.98 4.41 11.15
C GLY A 208 -11.09 4.33 9.63
N SER A 209 -11.09 3.12 9.07
CA SER A 209 -11.21 2.90 7.63
C SER A 209 -12.59 3.33 7.09
N LYS A 210 -13.68 3.04 7.82
CA LYS A 210 -15.03 3.50 7.45
C LYS A 210 -15.12 5.02 7.46
N GLU A 211 -14.62 5.65 8.53
CA GLU A 211 -14.59 7.11 8.63
C GLU A 211 -13.71 7.73 7.53
N PHE A 212 -12.55 7.15 7.25
CA PHE A 212 -11.66 7.63 6.19
C PHE A 212 -12.33 7.60 4.82
N VAL A 213 -13.02 6.52 4.48
CA VAL A 213 -13.76 6.42 3.21
C VAL A 213 -14.82 7.52 3.11
N PHE A 214 -15.54 7.82 4.19
CA PHE A 214 -16.49 8.93 4.22
C PHE A 214 -15.81 10.29 3.98
N GLN A 215 -14.68 10.56 4.65
CA GLN A 215 -13.93 11.81 4.48
C GLN A 215 -13.34 11.94 3.07
N LEU A 216 -12.83 10.85 2.51
CA LEU A 216 -12.32 10.81 1.14
C LEU A 216 -13.43 11.08 0.12
N ALA A 217 -14.60 10.44 0.28
CA ALA A 217 -15.76 10.66 -0.59
C ALA A 217 -16.23 12.12 -0.55
N LYS A 218 -16.35 12.70 0.66
CA LYS A 218 -16.68 14.12 0.85
C LYS A 218 -15.68 15.02 0.13
N LYS A 219 -14.39 14.71 0.24
CA LYS A 219 -13.34 15.49 -0.42
C LYS A 219 -13.42 15.36 -1.94
N CYS A 220 -13.66 14.17 -2.47
CA CYS A 220 -13.84 13.93 -3.90
C CYS A 220 -15.04 14.69 -4.47
N ASN A 221 -16.18 14.69 -3.77
CA ASN A 221 -17.38 15.42 -4.18
C ASN A 221 -17.14 16.93 -4.22
N ALA A 222 -16.51 17.50 -3.17
CA ALA A 222 -16.16 18.92 -3.13
C ALA A 222 -15.21 19.32 -4.27
N ASP A 223 -14.44 18.36 -4.76
CA ASP A 223 -13.41 18.51 -5.76
C ASP A 223 -13.88 18.09 -7.17
N ASN A 224 -15.18 17.80 -7.35
CA ASN A 224 -15.83 17.32 -8.58
C ASN A 224 -15.16 16.09 -9.21
N ILE A 225 -14.72 15.15 -8.38
CA ILE A 225 -14.12 13.89 -8.83
C ILE A 225 -15.21 12.82 -8.83
N SER A 226 -15.46 12.17 -9.97
CA SER A 226 -16.37 11.03 -10.04
C SER A 226 -15.77 9.84 -9.30
N CYS A 227 -16.35 9.54 -8.13
CA CYS A 227 -15.91 8.43 -7.30
C CYS A 227 -17.11 7.56 -6.96
N ILE A 228 -17.19 6.36 -7.56
CA ILE A 228 -18.12 5.34 -7.07
C ILE A 228 -17.44 4.70 -5.86
N VAL A 229 -17.71 5.25 -4.68
CA VAL A 229 -17.43 4.54 -3.43
C VAL A 229 -18.54 3.50 -3.27
N ARG A 230 -18.28 2.27 -3.74
CA ARG A 230 -19.16 1.14 -3.41
C ARG A 230 -19.03 0.92 -1.90
N ASN A 231 -20.12 1.10 -1.16
CA ASN A 231 -20.16 0.78 0.26
C ASN A 231 -19.73 -0.69 0.44
N PRO A 232 -18.81 -0.98 1.39
CA PRO A 232 -18.35 -2.33 1.68
C PRO A 232 -19.46 -3.22 2.25
#